data_AF-A0A1I7HGD3-F1
#
_entry.id   AF-A0A1I7HGD3-F1
#
_cell.length_a   1.000
_cell.length_b   1.000
_cell.length_c   1.000
_cell.angle_alpha   90.00
_cell.angle_beta   90.00
_cell.angle_gamma   90.00
#
_symmetry.space_group_name_H-M   'P 1'
#
loop_
_entity.id
_entity.type
_entity.pdbx_description
1 polymer ?
#
loop_
_entity_poly.entity_id
_entity_poly.type
_entity_poly.pdbx_seq_one_letter_code
_entity_poly.pdbx_strand_id
1 'polypeptide(L)'
;MIIMNKLMQEEYLKIKDMDNTFDFIGKLSVINPTIYKIQDGIFIKINDRERVTEEAVDYFDYDELSEYEWSRSEFLIGSYFDGITYEQSLRLAFDLVELWGYKFHALFPNEEFHIIISVSTIDDTEEKTVRIMYYTYRGDDSFHYELDALDDYLDSAIMVNVVEADEEYDDDDEDNDDIEI
;
A
#
# COMPACT_ATOMS: atom_id res chain seq x y z
N MET A 1 -5.22 -4.70 8.88
CA MET A 1 -5.34 -3.63 9.91
C MET A 1 -5.01 -2.23 9.36
N ILE A 2 -5.66 -1.14 9.81
CA ILE A 2 -5.28 0.26 9.46
C ILE A 2 -4.67 0.96 10.68
N ILE A 3 -3.51 1.61 10.48
CA ILE A 3 -2.81 2.39 11.51
C ILE A 3 -2.54 3.79 10.95
N MET A 4 -2.74 4.82 11.78
CA MET A 4 -2.53 6.22 11.40
C MET A 4 -1.78 6.95 12.50
N ASN A 5 -0.81 7.77 12.12
CA ASN A 5 -0.25 8.75 13.05
C ASN A 5 -1.26 9.86 13.35
N LYS A 6 -1.02 10.62 14.41
CA LYS A 6 -1.92 11.67 14.87
C LYS A 6 -2.26 12.69 13.79
N LEU A 7 -1.28 13.10 12.99
CA LEU A 7 -1.48 14.06 11.90
C LEU A 7 -2.44 13.52 10.83
N MET A 8 -2.31 12.25 10.46
CA MET A 8 -3.22 11.63 9.51
C MET A 8 -4.63 11.47 10.07
N GLN A 9 -4.77 11.16 11.36
CA GLN A 9 -6.09 11.13 12.01
C GLN A 9 -6.79 12.50 11.90
N GLU A 10 -6.04 13.59 12.09
CA GLU A 10 -6.56 14.96 11.93
C GLU A 10 -6.96 15.26 10.48
N GLU A 11 -6.17 14.81 9.49
CA GLU A 11 -6.52 14.95 8.07
C GLU A 11 -7.75 14.13 7.68
N TYR A 12 -7.84 12.87 8.13
CA TYR A 12 -8.97 11.98 7.87
C TYR A 12 -10.29 12.55 8.40
N LEU A 13 -10.29 13.13 9.60
CA LEU A 13 -11.49 13.76 10.18
C LEU A 13 -12.06 14.90 9.34
N LYS A 14 -11.23 15.58 8.54
CA LYS A 14 -11.68 16.68 7.65
C LYS A 14 -12.43 16.17 6.43
N ILE A 15 -12.12 14.94 5.99
CA ILE A 15 -12.62 14.39 4.72
C ILE A 15 -13.56 13.19 4.86
N LYS A 16 -13.73 12.64 6.08
CA LYS A 16 -14.49 11.40 6.32
C LYS A 16 -15.94 11.44 5.80
N ASP A 17 -16.57 12.61 5.88
CA ASP A 17 -17.98 12.82 5.50
C ASP A 17 -18.11 13.45 4.09
N MET A 18 -17.00 13.55 3.34
CA MET A 18 -17.04 14.01 1.96
C MET A 18 -17.60 12.93 1.06
N ASP A 19 -18.69 13.24 0.36
CA ASP A 19 -19.25 12.40 -0.69
C ASP A 19 -18.28 12.30 -1.87
N ASN A 20 -18.03 11.07 -2.33
CA ASN A 20 -17.13 10.83 -3.46
C ASN A 20 -17.88 10.93 -4.81
N THR A 21 -18.54 12.06 -5.05
CA THR A 21 -19.37 12.30 -6.26
C THR A 21 -18.59 13.01 -7.37
N PHE A 22 -17.27 12.95 -7.34
CA PHE A 22 -16.42 13.70 -8.27
C PHE A 22 -16.17 12.93 -9.57
N ASP A 23 -16.54 13.55 -10.69
CA ASP A 23 -16.09 13.13 -12.02
C ASP A 23 -14.64 13.58 -12.22
N PHE A 24 -13.68 12.69 -12.00
CA PHE A 24 -12.28 12.98 -12.31
C PHE A 24 -11.98 12.68 -13.79
N ILE A 25 -11.21 13.57 -14.42
CA ILE A 25 -10.52 13.28 -15.68
C ILE A 25 -9.12 12.82 -15.28
N GLY A 26 -8.85 11.52 -15.40
CA GLY A 26 -7.57 10.96 -14.97
C GLY A 26 -7.32 9.55 -15.45
N LYS A 27 -6.21 8.98 -14.98
CA LYS A 27 -5.71 7.70 -15.48
C LYS A 27 -6.33 6.52 -14.72
N LEU A 28 -7.37 5.91 -15.29
CA LEU A 28 -8.05 4.70 -14.75
C LEU A 28 -7.09 3.55 -14.39
N SER A 29 -5.96 3.43 -15.09
CA SER A 29 -4.92 2.45 -14.80
C SER A 29 -4.24 2.64 -13.44
N VAL A 30 -4.38 3.81 -12.80
CA VAL A 30 -3.95 4.06 -11.42
C VAL A 30 -4.97 3.50 -10.45
N ILE A 31 -6.27 3.63 -10.78
CA ILE A 31 -7.34 3.15 -9.90
C ILE A 31 -7.33 1.64 -9.83
N ASN A 32 -7.23 0.99 -10.98
CA ASN A 32 -7.22 -0.46 -11.08
C ASN A 32 -5.98 -0.94 -11.85
N PRO A 33 -4.79 -0.91 -11.23
CA PRO A 33 -3.56 -1.23 -11.92
C PRO A 33 -3.41 -2.75 -12.12
N THR A 34 -2.53 -3.18 -13.02
CA THR A 34 -2.19 -4.61 -13.10
C THR A 34 -1.18 -4.94 -12.02
N ILE A 35 -1.47 -5.91 -11.15
CA ILE A 35 -0.56 -6.42 -10.11
C ILE A 35 -0.10 -7.82 -10.55
N TYR A 36 1.20 -8.10 -10.43
CA TYR A 36 1.80 -9.35 -10.93
C TYR A 36 3.06 -9.70 -10.11
N LYS A 37 3.41 -11.00 -10.10
CA LYS A 37 4.59 -11.53 -9.40
C LYS A 37 5.67 -11.94 -10.41
N ILE A 38 6.93 -11.69 -10.09
CA ILE A 38 8.14 -12.19 -10.77
C ILE A 38 9.08 -12.67 -9.69
N GLN A 39 9.42 -13.97 -9.73
CA GLN A 39 10.12 -14.63 -8.62
C GLN A 39 9.39 -14.35 -7.29
N ASP A 40 10.07 -13.79 -6.30
CA ASP A 40 9.48 -13.40 -5.01
C ASP A 40 9.01 -11.94 -4.98
N GLY A 41 9.20 -11.18 -6.06
CA GLY A 41 8.83 -9.77 -6.15
C GLY A 41 7.41 -9.57 -6.70
N ILE A 42 6.63 -8.73 -6.03
CA ILE A 42 5.26 -8.37 -6.39
C ILE A 42 5.24 -6.91 -6.84
N PHE A 43 4.86 -6.70 -8.10
CA PHE A 43 4.95 -5.42 -8.78
C PHE A 43 3.59 -4.91 -9.27
N ILE A 44 3.41 -3.60 -9.21
CA ILE A 44 2.30 -2.90 -9.84
C ILE A 44 2.77 -2.27 -11.16
N LYS A 45 2.01 -2.51 -12.23
CA LYS A 45 2.08 -1.73 -13.47
C LYS A 45 1.08 -0.59 -13.42
N ILE A 46 1.56 0.61 -13.09
CA ILE A 46 0.81 1.86 -13.13
C ILE A 46 1.02 2.52 -14.49
N ASN A 47 -0.06 2.80 -15.22
CA ASN A 47 -0.03 3.46 -16.53
C ASN A 47 0.86 2.71 -17.55
N ASP A 48 1.66 3.44 -18.34
CA ASP A 48 2.52 2.92 -19.40
C ASP A 48 3.91 2.49 -18.89
N ARG A 49 4.12 2.42 -17.56
CA ARG A 49 5.39 1.92 -17.01
C ARG A 49 5.66 0.52 -17.54
N GLU A 50 6.90 0.26 -17.93
CA GLU A 50 7.31 -1.08 -18.37
C GLU A 50 7.18 -2.08 -17.24
N ARG A 51 6.90 -3.34 -17.61
CA ARG A 51 6.94 -4.44 -16.66
C ARG A 51 8.38 -4.65 -16.21
N VAL A 52 8.56 -4.98 -14.94
CA VAL A 52 9.82 -5.49 -14.42
C VAL A 52 10.13 -6.82 -15.13
N THR A 53 11.40 -7.12 -15.37
CA THR A 53 11.86 -8.38 -15.96
C THR A 53 12.49 -9.26 -14.90
N GLU A 54 12.58 -10.57 -15.17
CA GLU A 54 13.28 -11.51 -14.28
C GLU A 54 14.76 -11.11 -14.09
N GLU A 55 15.44 -10.75 -15.17
CA GLU A 55 16.82 -10.22 -15.13
C GLU A 55 16.99 -8.97 -14.25
N ALA A 56 15.91 -8.19 -14.04
CA ALA A 56 15.94 -7.01 -13.19
C ALA A 56 15.82 -7.34 -11.70
N VAL A 57 15.29 -8.51 -11.35
CA VAL A 57 15.11 -8.95 -9.97
C VAL A 57 16.14 -9.99 -9.51
N ASP A 58 16.77 -10.71 -10.45
CA ASP A 58 17.75 -11.78 -10.20
C ASP A 58 18.90 -11.43 -9.23
N TYR A 59 19.16 -10.14 -9.04
CA TYR A 59 20.29 -9.65 -8.25
C TYR A 59 19.93 -9.14 -6.86
N PHE A 60 18.64 -8.98 -6.55
CA PHE A 60 18.22 -8.43 -5.27
C PHE A 60 18.02 -9.52 -4.22
N ASP A 61 18.54 -9.30 -3.02
CA ASP A 61 18.09 -10.02 -1.83
C ASP A 61 16.73 -9.48 -1.34
N TYR A 62 16.19 -10.04 -0.25
CA TYR A 62 14.84 -9.71 0.20
C TYR A 62 14.67 -8.24 0.62
N ASP A 63 15.70 -7.62 1.21
CA ASP A 63 15.64 -6.23 1.66
C ASP A 63 15.74 -5.28 0.46
N GLU A 64 16.70 -5.52 -0.43
CA GLU A 64 16.86 -4.75 -1.66
C GLU A 64 15.64 -4.88 -2.57
N LEU A 65 15.00 -6.06 -2.60
CA LEU A 65 13.78 -6.29 -3.35
C LEU A 65 12.61 -5.48 -2.80
N SER A 66 12.49 -5.38 -1.47
CA SER A 66 11.44 -4.58 -0.83
C SER A 66 11.60 -3.09 -1.14
N GLU A 67 12.83 -2.58 -1.14
CA GLU A 67 13.14 -1.20 -1.58
C GLU A 67 12.86 -0.99 -3.05
N TYR A 68 13.19 -1.97 -3.87
CA TYR A 68 12.91 -1.90 -5.29
C TYR A 68 11.39 -1.88 -5.55
N GLU A 69 10.61 -2.77 -4.94
CA GLU A 69 9.14 -2.80 -5.01
C GLU A 69 8.53 -1.44 -4.64
N TRP A 70 8.98 -0.86 -3.53
CA TRP A 70 8.57 0.47 -3.07
C TRP A 70 8.81 1.55 -4.12
N SER A 71 10.03 1.61 -4.67
CA SER A 71 10.37 2.60 -5.70
C SER A 71 9.50 2.48 -6.96
N ARG A 72 8.99 1.28 -7.26
CA ARG A 72 8.14 1.01 -8.42
C ARG A 72 6.67 1.31 -8.15
N SER A 73 6.26 1.34 -6.88
CA SER A 73 4.89 1.56 -6.46
C SER A 73 4.55 3.01 -6.18
N GLU A 74 5.55 3.86 -5.96
CA GLU A 74 5.36 5.26 -5.58
C GLU A 74 4.67 6.11 -6.66
N PHE A 75 3.63 6.86 -6.27
CA PHE A 75 3.01 7.89 -7.09
C PHE A 75 2.31 8.99 -6.28
N LEU A 76 2.33 10.21 -6.84
CA LEU A 76 1.61 11.39 -6.35
C LEU A 76 0.26 11.49 -7.06
N ILE A 77 -0.86 11.44 -6.34
CA ILE A 77 -2.21 11.42 -6.93
C ILE A 77 -2.44 12.62 -7.87
N GLY A 78 -2.08 13.83 -7.44
CA GLY A 78 -2.24 15.05 -8.24
C GLY A 78 -1.49 15.03 -9.59
N SER A 79 -0.53 14.12 -9.79
CA SER A 79 0.16 13.95 -11.08
C SER A 79 -0.62 13.10 -12.09
N TYR A 80 -1.72 12.46 -11.69
CA TYR A 80 -2.49 11.51 -12.53
C TYR A 80 -3.95 11.92 -12.75
N PHE A 81 -4.43 12.94 -12.03
CA PHE A 81 -5.80 13.42 -12.06
C PHE A 81 -5.80 14.94 -12.19
N ASP A 82 -6.29 15.44 -13.31
CA ASP A 82 -6.26 16.88 -13.60
C ASP A 82 -7.36 17.60 -12.80
N GLY A 83 -7.00 18.71 -12.15
CA GLY A 83 -7.94 19.57 -11.42
C GLY A 83 -8.45 19.00 -10.09
N ILE A 84 -7.87 17.89 -9.61
CA ILE A 84 -8.19 17.31 -8.31
C ILE A 84 -7.68 18.22 -7.18
N THR A 85 -8.51 18.46 -6.16
CA THR A 85 -8.08 19.20 -4.95
C THR A 85 -7.31 18.29 -4.00
N TYR A 86 -6.69 18.89 -2.98
CA TYR A 86 -6.03 18.13 -1.92
C TYR A 86 -7.00 17.19 -1.20
N GLU A 87 -8.16 17.68 -0.76
CA GLU A 87 -9.14 16.88 -0.02
C GLU A 87 -9.71 15.74 -0.87
N GLN A 88 -9.95 16.01 -2.15
CA GLN A 88 -10.34 14.98 -3.12
C GLN A 88 -9.24 13.94 -3.33
N SER A 89 -7.98 14.39 -3.43
CA SER A 89 -6.83 13.49 -3.56
C SER A 89 -6.73 12.58 -2.35
N LEU A 90 -6.87 13.13 -1.15
CA LEU A 90 -6.81 12.37 0.09
C LEU A 90 -7.97 11.39 0.17
N ARG A 91 -9.20 11.81 -0.17
CA ARG A 91 -10.35 10.92 -0.17
C ARG A 91 -10.19 9.77 -1.16
N LEU A 92 -9.77 10.09 -2.39
CA LEU A 92 -9.46 9.08 -3.40
C LEU A 92 -8.36 8.14 -2.89
N ALA A 93 -7.38 8.64 -2.15
CA ALA A 93 -6.32 7.80 -1.63
C ALA A 93 -6.83 6.70 -0.70
N PHE A 94 -7.74 7.03 0.21
CA PHE A 94 -8.38 6.03 1.08
C PHE A 94 -9.11 4.95 0.27
N ASP A 95 -9.90 5.36 -0.73
CA ASP A 95 -10.63 4.43 -1.59
C ASP A 95 -9.67 3.53 -2.41
N LEU A 96 -8.54 4.09 -2.88
CA LEU A 96 -7.51 3.34 -3.59
C LEU A 96 -6.81 2.32 -2.67
N VAL A 97 -6.47 2.71 -1.45
CA VAL A 97 -5.81 1.81 -0.50
C VAL A 97 -6.71 0.64 -0.12
N GLU A 98 -8.01 0.89 0.07
CA GLU A 98 -8.99 -0.17 0.30
C GLU A 98 -9.10 -1.12 -0.90
N LEU A 99 -9.29 -0.57 -2.11
CA LEU A 99 -9.38 -1.37 -3.34
C LEU A 99 -8.11 -2.19 -3.60
N TRP A 100 -6.94 -1.57 -3.42
CA TRP A 100 -5.67 -2.23 -3.61
C TRP A 100 -5.44 -3.30 -2.56
N GLY A 101 -5.78 -3.05 -1.30
CA GLY A 101 -5.70 -4.06 -0.24
C GLY A 101 -6.50 -5.31 -0.57
N TYR A 102 -7.75 -5.16 -1.01
CA TYR A 102 -8.55 -6.29 -1.48
C TYR A 102 -7.91 -7.04 -2.66
N LYS A 103 -7.33 -6.29 -3.60
CA LYS A 103 -6.73 -6.89 -4.79
C LYS A 103 -5.42 -7.62 -4.49
N PHE A 104 -4.59 -7.08 -3.62
CA PHE A 104 -3.35 -7.70 -3.18
C PHE A 104 -3.64 -9.02 -2.47
N HIS A 105 -4.48 -8.98 -1.44
CA HIS A 105 -4.87 -10.17 -0.68
C HIS A 105 -5.52 -11.23 -1.59
N ALA A 106 -6.43 -10.84 -2.48
CA ALA A 106 -7.08 -11.80 -3.38
C ALA A 106 -6.13 -12.46 -4.40
N LEU A 107 -5.06 -11.78 -4.81
CA LEU A 107 -4.08 -12.31 -5.77
C LEU A 107 -2.95 -13.08 -5.08
N PHE A 108 -2.62 -12.70 -3.85
CA PHE A 108 -1.46 -13.16 -3.10
C PHE A 108 -1.86 -13.34 -1.61
N PRO A 109 -2.73 -14.33 -1.31
CA PRO A 109 -3.27 -14.49 0.04
C PRO A 109 -2.21 -14.83 1.08
N ASN A 110 -1.10 -15.45 0.68
CA ASN A 110 -0.04 -15.89 1.61
C ASN A 110 1.04 -14.81 1.82
N GLU A 111 0.82 -13.60 1.34
CA GLU A 111 1.79 -12.50 1.39
C GLU A 111 1.19 -11.34 2.19
N GLU A 112 2.00 -10.70 3.02
CA GLU A 112 1.60 -9.50 3.75
C GLU A 112 2.03 -8.26 2.97
N PHE A 113 1.19 -7.22 2.94
CA PHE A 113 1.51 -5.95 2.27
C PHE A 113 1.25 -4.77 3.18
N HIS A 114 2.14 -3.79 3.13
CA HIS A 114 1.90 -2.49 3.73
C HIS A 114 1.64 -1.47 2.62
N ILE A 115 0.42 -0.93 2.59
CA ILE A 115 0.03 0.14 1.67
C ILE A 115 -0.02 1.46 2.44
N ILE A 116 0.73 2.45 2.00
CA ILE A 116 0.90 3.72 2.71
C ILE A 116 0.23 4.87 1.97
N ILE A 117 -0.46 5.72 2.72
CA ILE A 117 -0.74 7.11 2.32
C ILE A 117 0.21 8.02 3.08
N SER A 118 0.94 8.85 2.35
CA SER A 118 1.75 9.92 2.92
C SER A 118 1.25 11.27 2.42
N VAL A 119 1.02 12.18 3.35
CA VAL A 119 0.72 13.58 3.07
C VAL A 119 1.89 14.44 3.52
N SER A 120 2.48 15.14 2.56
CA SER A 120 3.59 16.07 2.78
C SER A 120 3.34 17.41 2.09
N THR A 121 3.96 18.46 2.62
CA THR A 121 3.95 19.79 2.01
C THR A 121 5.05 19.88 0.96
N ILE A 122 4.78 20.48 -0.20
CA ILE A 122 5.84 20.78 -1.18
C ILE A 122 6.71 21.90 -0.61
N ASP A 123 8.02 21.66 -0.52
CA ASP A 123 9.00 22.65 -0.03
C ASP A 123 8.79 24.03 -0.68
N ASP A 124 8.92 25.08 0.14
CA ASP A 124 8.67 26.48 -0.22
C ASP A 124 7.21 26.86 -0.56
N THR A 125 6.24 25.95 -0.35
CA THR A 125 4.80 26.22 -0.51
C THR A 125 4.01 25.80 0.74
N GLU A 126 2.74 26.23 0.84
CA GLU A 126 1.77 25.66 1.80
C GLU A 126 0.93 24.53 1.18
N GLU A 127 1.25 24.11 -0.05
CA GLU A 127 0.48 23.12 -0.79
C GLU A 127 0.81 21.71 -0.31
N LYS A 128 -0.23 20.97 0.10
CA LYS A 128 -0.15 19.58 0.50
C LYS A 128 -0.32 18.66 -0.70
N THR A 129 0.44 17.58 -0.68
CA THR A 129 0.42 16.52 -1.68
C THR A 129 0.06 15.18 -1.05
N VAL A 130 -0.58 14.31 -1.83
CA VAL A 130 -1.00 12.98 -1.38
C VAL A 130 -0.30 11.93 -2.22
N ARG A 131 0.51 11.11 -1.57
CA ARG A 131 1.29 10.05 -2.16
C ARG A 131 0.78 8.70 -1.68
N ILE A 132 0.69 7.73 -2.58
CA ILE A 132 0.45 6.33 -2.23
C ILE A 132 1.66 5.50 -2.65
N MET A 133 2.02 4.57 -1.78
CA MET A 133 3.12 3.61 -1.96
C MET A 133 2.68 2.26 -1.39
N TYR A 134 3.35 1.17 -1.77
CA TYR A 134 3.27 -0.10 -1.05
C TYR A 134 4.62 -0.82 -1.07
N TYR A 135 4.78 -1.77 -0.16
CA TYR A 135 5.80 -2.82 -0.23
C TYR A 135 5.23 -4.14 0.29
N THR A 136 5.83 -5.25 -0.12
CA THR A 136 5.54 -6.58 0.44
C THR A 136 6.32 -6.72 1.74
N TYR A 137 5.65 -7.07 2.83
CA TYR A 137 6.28 -7.29 4.13
C TYR A 137 6.86 -8.71 4.21
N ARG A 138 8.10 -8.84 4.67
CA ARG A 138 8.87 -10.10 4.67
C ARG A 138 9.49 -10.44 6.03
N GLY A 139 9.03 -9.81 7.11
CA GLY A 139 9.46 -10.13 8.48
C GLY A 139 10.39 -9.09 9.14
N ASP A 140 11.27 -9.59 10.01
CA ASP A 140 11.80 -8.89 11.20
C ASP A 140 12.61 -7.61 10.98
N ASP A 141 13.13 -7.37 9.78
CA ASP A 141 13.76 -6.09 9.40
C ASP A 141 12.73 -5.19 8.74
N SER A 142 11.75 -4.72 9.53
CA SER A 142 10.62 -3.90 9.09
C SER A 142 11.06 -2.79 8.14
N PHE A 143 10.81 -3.00 6.84
CA PHE A 143 11.16 -2.04 5.82
C PHE A 143 10.26 -0.79 5.92
N HIS A 144 10.82 0.41 5.74
CA HIS A 144 10.18 1.74 5.84
C HIS A 144 9.60 2.20 7.19
N TYR A 145 8.61 1.50 7.76
CA TYR A 145 7.85 2.02 8.89
C TYR A 145 7.75 1.03 10.04
N GLU A 146 8.26 1.47 11.20
CA GLU A 146 7.91 0.89 12.49
C GLU A 146 6.50 1.33 12.88
N LEU A 147 5.55 0.40 12.84
CA LEU A 147 4.12 0.70 13.03
C LEU A 147 3.82 1.34 14.41
N ASP A 148 4.54 0.91 15.44
CA ASP A 148 4.40 1.42 16.81
C ASP A 148 5.05 2.82 17.00
N ALA A 149 5.88 3.26 16.06
CA ALA A 149 6.61 4.54 16.12
C ALA A 149 6.17 5.53 15.02
N LEU A 150 5.01 5.31 14.39
CA LEU A 150 4.51 6.18 13.32
C LEU A 150 4.31 7.65 13.76
N ASP A 151 4.08 7.91 15.04
CA ASP A 151 3.96 9.27 15.59
C ASP A 151 5.29 10.03 15.65
N ASP A 152 6.44 9.36 15.50
CA ASP A 152 7.76 10.01 15.46
C ASP A 152 8.01 10.76 14.13
N TYR A 153 7.18 10.51 13.11
CA TYR A 153 7.22 11.20 11.82
C TYR A 153 6.46 12.53 11.89
N LEU A 154 7.08 13.52 12.54
CA LEU A 154 6.44 14.79 12.92
C LEU A 154 6.04 15.71 11.75
N ASP A 155 6.63 15.53 10.57
CA ASP A 155 6.43 16.41 9.41
C ASP A 155 5.54 15.80 8.33
N SER A 156 4.95 14.63 8.57
CA SER A 156 4.14 13.93 7.58
C SER A 156 2.93 13.28 8.22
N ALA A 157 1.76 13.46 7.60
CA ALA A 157 0.60 12.65 7.94
C ALA A 157 0.73 11.30 7.23
N ILE A 158 0.73 10.22 8.01
CA ILE A 158 0.97 8.85 7.51
C ILE A 158 -0.18 7.92 7.92
N MET A 159 -0.69 7.17 6.95
CA MET A 159 -1.55 6.01 7.15
C MET A 159 -0.83 4.78 6.61
N VAL A 160 -0.85 3.67 7.34
CA VAL A 160 -0.43 2.36 6.86
C VAL A 160 -1.63 1.41 6.94
N ASN A 161 -2.01 0.84 5.80
CA ASN A 161 -2.93 -0.28 5.73
C ASN A 161 -2.12 -1.57 5.61
N VAL A 162 -2.10 -2.35 6.69
CA VAL A 162 -1.54 -3.69 6.75
C VAL A 162 -2.57 -4.65 6.15
N VAL A 163 -2.22 -5.23 5.03
CA VAL A 163 -2.98 -6.28 4.35
C VAL A 163 -2.37 -7.60 4.81
N GLU A 164 -3.02 -8.21 5.80
CA GLU A 164 -2.56 -9.46 6.42
C GLU A 164 -2.62 -10.62 5.43
N ALA A 165 -1.64 -11.52 5.54
CA ALA A 165 -1.71 -12.84 4.91
C ALA A 165 -2.82 -13.68 5.56
N ASP A 166 -3.36 -14.64 4.83
CA ASP A 166 -4.20 -15.68 5.39
C ASP A 166 -3.38 -16.46 6.43
N GLU A 167 -3.92 -16.63 7.64
CA GLU A 167 -3.35 -17.53 8.63
C GLU A 167 -3.36 -18.95 8.03
N GLU A 168 -2.18 -19.56 7.86
CA GLU A 168 -2.11 -21.00 7.64
C GLU A 168 -2.64 -21.67 8.91
N TYR A 169 -3.88 -22.16 8.87
CA TYR A 169 -4.35 -23.10 9.86
C TYR A 169 -3.54 -24.39 9.66
N ASP A 170 -2.52 -24.57 10.50
CA ASP A 170 -1.96 -25.89 10.76
C ASP A 170 -3.11 -26.74 11.34
N ASP A 171 -3.87 -27.44 10.50
CA ASP A 171 -4.74 -28.55 10.89
C ASP A 171 -3.85 -29.72 11.35
N ASP A 172 -3.11 -29.51 12.44
CA ASP A 172 -2.37 -30.54 13.20
C ASP A 172 -3.30 -31.11 14.29
N ASP A 173 -4.49 -31.56 13.90
CA ASP A 173 -5.30 -32.48 14.69
C ASP A 173 -5.32 -33.85 13.96
N GLU A 174 -4.16 -34.52 13.94
CA GLU A 174 -4.12 -35.99 13.90
C GLU A 174 -4.74 -36.52 15.21
N ASP A 175 -6.07 -36.51 15.31
CA ASP A 175 -6.82 -37.35 16.25
C ASP A 175 -6.65 -38.82 15.82
N ASN A 176 -5.48 -39.35 16.17
CA ASN A 176 -5.16 -40.75 16.14
C ASN A 176 -5.81 -41.41 17.36
N ASP A 177 -7.15 -41.51 17.34
CA ASP A 177 -7.87 -42.34 18.31
C ASP A 177 -7.69 -43.81 17.91
N ASP A 178 -6.66 -44.42 18.50
CA ASP A 178 -6.43 -45.86 18.57
C ASP A 178 -7.74 -46.58 18.95
N ILE A 179 -8.34 -47.27 17.98
CA ILE A 179 -9.35 -48.30 18.23
C ILE A 179 -8.60 -49.51 18.82
N GLU A 180 -8.52 -49.60 20.15
CA GLU A 180 -8.29 -50.87 20.82
C GLU A 180 -9.57 -51.74 20.78
N ILE A 181 -9.37 -52.99 20.34
CA ILE A 181 -10.35 -54.05 20.03
C ILE A 181 -10.94 -54.68 21.29
#